data_AF-A0A2V8YPZ6-F1
#
_entry.id   AF-A0A2V8YPZ6-F1
#
_cell.length_a   1.000
_cell.length_b   1.000
_cell.length_c   1.000
_cell.angle_alpha   90.00
_cell.angle_beta   90.00
_cell.angle_gamma   90.00
#
_symmetry.space_group_name_H-M   'P 1'
#
loop_
_entity.id
_entity.type
_entity.pdbx_description
1 polymer ?
#
loop_
_entity_poly.entity_id
_entity_poly.type
_entity_poly.pdbx_seq_one_letter_code
_entity_poly.pdbx_strand_id
1 'polypeptide(L)'
;MPSEILGIVSRQLKVGYPATGARGPRHRGRMVARGHRARAGRFEAARRGKHAACCRRVRELHWHPNADEWQFFITGKARMTVFATVGRARTLDFDAGDVGYVQKTLPHYVENTGNTDLKFLEMFKSSYYQDLALSEWLSHTPPELVAAQLNLDKATLDARTRGKAVILPE
;
A
#
# COMPACT_ATOMS: atom_id res chain seq x y z
N MET A 1 25.50 -4.99 25.15
CA MET A 1 24.64 -3.81 24.92
C MET A 1 23.33 -4.27 24.30
N PRO A 2 22.22 -4.45 25.03
CA PRO A 2 20.92 -4.73 24.43
C PRO A 2 19.97 -3.54 24.61
N SER A 3 19.83 -2.68 23.58
CA SER A 3 18.96 -1.49 23.67
C SER A 3 18.26 -1.06 22.37
N GLU A 4 18.27 -1.84 21.28
CA GLU A 4 17.76 -1.34 19.98
C GLU A 4 16.41 -1.93 19.53
N ILE A 5 15.67 -2.58 20.42
CA ILE A 5 14.26 -2.92 20.15
C ILE A 5 13.34 -1.67 20.25
N LEU A 6 13.82 -0.57 20.83
CA LEU A 6 13.04 0.66 21.04
C LEU A 6 12.92 1.58 19.79
N GLY A 7 13.77 1.41 18.78
CA GLY A 7 13.79 2.25 17.57
C GLY A 7 12.81 1.83 16.46
N ILE A 8 12.32 0.59 16.51
CA ILE A 8 11.55 -0.07 15.42
C ILE A 8 10.08 0.45 15.34
N VAL A 9 9.67 1.35 16.26
CA VAL A 9 8.27 1.81 16.42
C VAL A 9 8.12 3.27 16.86
N SER A 10 9.21 3.96 17.20
CA SER A 10 9.08 5.24 17.91
C SER A 10 8.65 6.37 16.99
N ARG A 11 7.37 6.73 17.12
CA ARG A 11 6.63 7.85 16.52
C ARG A 11 6.12 7.61 15.11
N GLN A 12 4.89 7.09 15.07
CA GLN A 12 3.79 7.82 14.44
C GLN A 12 4.05 9.33 14.52
N LEU A 13 4.63 9.92 13.48
CA LEU A 13 4.40 11.32 13.16
C LEU A 13 3.02 11.39 12.51
N LYS A 14 1.98 11.14 13.30
CA LYS A 14 0.69 11.78 13.03
C LYS A 14 0.90 13.26 13.33
N VAL A 15 1.39 14.00 12.34
CA VAL A 15 1.31 15.46 12.34
C VAL A 15 -0.18 15.77 12.19
N GLY A 16 -0.88 15.83 13.33
CA GLY A 16 -2.26 16.30 13.38
C GLY A 16 -2.26 17.78 13.05
N TYR A 17 -2.66 18.15 11.84
CA TYR A 17 -3.18 19.49 11.59
C TYR A 17 -4.61 19.54 12.12
N PRO A 18 -4.94 20.34 13.15
CA PRO A 18 -6.32 20.56 13.52
C PRO A 18 -7.05 21.33 12.40
N ALA A 19 -8.26 20.85 12.12
CA ALA A 19 -9.19 21.43 11.17
C ALA A 19 -9.54 22.90 11.49
N THR A 20 -9.83 23.62 10.42
CA THR A 20 -10.32 24.99 10.34
C THR A 20 -11.63 25.23 11.12
N GLY A 21 -11.78 26.48 11.62
CA GLY A 21 -13.06 27.20 11.56
C GLY A 21 -13.88 27.33 12.86
N ALA A 22 -13.67 28.43 13.59
CA ALA A 22 -14.60 28.92 14.60
C ALA A 22 -15.74 29.79 13.98
N ARG A 23 -16.87 29.81 14.69
CA ARG A 23 -18.24 30.22 14.32
C ARG A 23 -18.45 31.72 14.00
N GLY A 24 -19.53 32.01 13.26
CA GLY A 24 -20.26 33.30 13.30
C GLY A 24 -21.54 33.31 12.44
N PRO A 25 -22.73 33.76 12.93
CA PRO A 25 -24.02 33.57 12.25
C PRO A 25 -24.67 34.83 11.63
N ARG A 26 -25.71 34.56 10.79
CA ARG A 26 -26.86 35.40 10.33
C ARG A 26 -26.68 36.19 9.02
N HIS A 27 -27.57 35.97 8.04
CA HIS A 27 -28.80 36.76 7.81
C HIS A 27 -29.65 36.19 6.65
N ARG A 28 -30.95 36.53 6.68
CA ARG A 28 -32.07 36.00 5.90
C ARG A 28 -32.03 36.37 4.41
N GLY A 29 -32.58 35.49 3.57
CA GLY A 29 -33.04 35.82 2.21
C GLY A 29 -33.98 34.74 1.67
N ARG A 30 -35.28 35.02 1.66
CA ARG A 30 -36.35 34.17 1.11
C ARG A 30 -36.57 34.60 -0.35
N MET A 31 -36.53 33.68 -1.30
CA MET A 31 -37.22 33.88 -2.57
C MET A 31 -37.76 32.54 -3.10
N VAL A 32 -39.06 32.54 -3.33
CA VAL A 32 -39.88 31.43 -3.81
C VAL A 32 -39.83 31.44 -5.33
N ALA A 33 -39.50 30.30 -5.95
CA ALA A 33 -39.72 30.08 -7.37
C ALA A 33 -40.55 28.80 -7.55
N ARG A 34 -41.76 28.98 -8.10
CA ARG A 34 -42.64 27.92 -8.59
C ARG A 34 -42.06 27.35 -9.89
N GLY A 35 -42.11 26.03 -10.07
CA GLY A 35 -41.73 25.39 -11.32
C GLY A 35 -42.21 23.95 -11.43
N HIS A 36 -43.34 23.78 -12.12
CA HIS A 36 -43.79 22.64 -12.93
C HIS A 36 -43.46 21.18 -12.54
N ARG A 37 -44.54 20.41 -12.38
CA ARG A 37 -44.57 18.95 -12.50
C ARG A 37 -44.11 18.52 -13.89
N ALA A 38 -43.11 17.65 -13.94
CA ALA A 38 -42.92 16.71 -15.04
C ALA A 38 -42.92 15.28 -14.46
N ARG A 39 -43.90 14.48 -14.88
CA ARG A 39 -43.83 13.02 -14.73
C ARG A 39 -42.95 12.51 -15.88
N ALA A 40 -41.85 11.86 -15.55
CA ALA A 40 -41.19 10.90 -16.42
C ALA A 40 -41.15 9.57 -15.67
N GLY A 41 -41.89 8.60 -16.19
CA GLY A 41 -41.84 7.23 -15.69
C GLY A 41 -40.65 6.46 -16.27
N ARG A 42 -40.25 5.43 -15.53
CA ARG A 42 -39.53 4.22 -15.97
C ARG A 42 -38.15 4.44 -16.60
N PHE A 43 -37.10 4.24 -15.79
CA PHE A 43 -36.29 3.01 -15.76
C PHE A 43 -35.04 3.34 -14.94
N GLU A 44 -35.19 3.31 -13.61
CA GLU A 44 -34.05 3.35 -12.69
C GLU A 44 -33.47 1.94 -12.60
N ALA A 45 -32.93 1.46 -13.71
CA ALA A 45 -32.15 0.23 -13.77
C ALA A 45 -30.67 0.62 -13.65
N ALA A 46 -30.19 0.58 -12.41
CA ALA A 46 -28.81 0.30 -12.03
C ALA A 46 -27.71 0.71 -13.04
N ARG A 47 -27.39 2.01 -13.12
CA ARG A 47 -26.06 2.45 -13.56
C ARG A 47 -25.05 2.49 -12.40
N ARG A 48 -25.05 1.47 -11.54
CA ARG A 48 -23.83 1.10 -10.78
C ARG A 48 -22.88 0.38 -11.74
N GLY A 49 -22.45 1.10 -12.77
CA GLY A 49 -21.52 0.63 -13.78
C GLY A 49 -20.10 0.83 -13.27
N LYS A 50 -19.39 -0.28 -13.01
CA LYS A 50 -17.95 -0.43 -13.26
C LYS A 50 -16.98 0.58 -12.63
N HIS A 51 -17.27 1.12 -11.46
CA HIS A 51 -16.18 1.46 -10.52
C HIS A 51 -15.86 0.18 -9.74
N ALA A 52 -15.31 -0.81 -10.45
CA ALA A 52 -14.70 -1.97 -9.80
C ALA A 52 -13.72 -1.42 -8.75
N ALA A 53 -13.70 -2.04 -7.57
CA ALA A 53 -12.72 -1.79 -6.51
C ALA A 53 -11.37 -1.45 -7.15
N CYS A 54 -10.94 -0.19 -7.04
CA CYS A 54 -9.70 0.21 -7.67
C CYS A 54 -8.61 -0.69 -7.12
N CYS A 55 -7.96 -1.41 -8.03
CA CYS A 55 -7.46 -2.76 -7.82
C CYS A 55 -6.59 -2.88 -6.55
N ARG A 56 -6.95 -3.82 -5.68
CA ARG A 56 -6.00 -4.34 -4.70
C ARG A 56 -4.80 -4.88 -5.46
N ARG A 57 -3.63 -4.36 -5.11
CA ARG A 57 -2.34 -4.63 -5.74
C ARG A 57 -1.28 -4.58 -4.66
N VAL A 58 -0.19 -5.29 -4.91
CA VAL A 58 0.90 -5.41 -3.95
C VAL A 58 2.19 -4.94 -4.59
N ARG A 59 2.86 -3.95 -4.01
CA ARG A 59 4.30 -3.76 -4.19
C ARG A 59 4.96 -5.02 -3.64
N GLU A 60 5.52 -5.81 -4.54
CA GLU A 60 5.89 -7.21 -4.29
C GLU A 60 6.88 -7.36 -3.12
N LEU A 61 6.99 -8.56 -2.56
CA LEU A 61 7.97 -8.83 -1.52
C LEU A 61 9.39 -8.62 -2.06
N HIS A 62 10.11 -7.67 -1.47
CA HIS A 62 11.44 -7.27 -1.90
C HIS A 62 12.25 -6.72 -0.73
N TRP A 63 13.54 -6.46 -0.95
CA TRP A 63 14.40 -5.75 0.00
C TRP A 63 15.45 -4.90 -0.72
N HIS A 64 15.97 -3.91 0.01
CA HIS A 64 17.01 -3.00 -0.49
C HIS A 64 18.38 -3.35 0.11
N PRO A 65 19.34 -3.84 -0.69
CA PRO A 65 20.65 -4.25 -0.19
C PRO A 65 21.61 -3.06 0.03
N ASN A 66 21.27 -1.85 -0.43
CA ASN A 66 22.17 -0.71 -0.43
C ASN A 66 21.81 0.39 0.60
N ALA A 67 20.54 0.59 0.94
CA ALA A 67 20.10 1.67 1.84
C ALA A 67 18.84 1.31 2.66
N ASP A 68 18.62 2.07 3.73
CA ASP A 68 17.31 2.13 4.38
C ASP A 68 16.29 2.81 3.47
N GLU A 69 15.03 2.46 3.64
CA GLU A 69 13.91 3.06 2.92
C GLU A 69 13.09 3.97 3.84
N TRP A 70 12.84 5.18 3.36
CA TRP A 70 11.87 6.11 3.93
C TRP A 70 10.66 6.18 3.01
N GLN A 71 9.47 6.13 3.59
CA GLN A 71 8.22 6.13 2.84
C GLN A 71 7.34 7.33 3.19
N PHE A 72 6.67 7.91 2.19
CA PHE A 72 5.61 8.88 2.40
C PHE A 72 4.36 8.51 1.61
N PHE A 73 3.24 8.29 2.30
CA PHE A 73 1.98 7.86 1.71
C PHE A 73 1.17 9.08 1.25
N ILE A 74 1.06 9.30 -0.06
CA ILE A 74 0.42 10.49 -0.63
C ILE A 74 -1.11 10.34 -0.67
N THR A 75 -1.60 9.21 -1.18
CA THR A 75 -3.04 8.92 -1.27
C THR A 75 -3.32 7.43 -1.08
N GLY A 76 -4.54 7.10 -0.65
CA GLY A 76 -5.00 5.71 -0.52
C GLY A 76 -4.82 5.13 0.88
N LYS A 77 -4.95 3.81 0.97
CA LYS A 77 -4.78 3.03 2.20
C LYS A 77 -3.85 1.87 1.91
N ALA A 78 -2.87 1.65 2.78
CA ALA A 78 -1.89 0.59 2.61
C ALA A 78 -1.73 -0.25 3.86
N ARG A 79 -1.17 -1.44 3.66
CA ARG A 79 -0.64 -2.30 4.70
C ARG A 79 0.75 -2.74 4.31
N MET A 80 1.71 -2.59 5.20
CA MET A 80 3.07 -3.11 5.00
C MET A 80 3.41 -4.11 6.08
N THR A 81 4.03 -5.22 5.68
CA THR A 81 4.70 -6.13 6.62
C THR A 81 6.19 -6.10 6.40
N VAL A 82 6.95 -5.85 7.47
CA VAL A 82 8.41 -5.90 7.48
C VAL A 82 8.86 -7.16 8.21
N PHE A 83 9.77 -7.92 7.59
CA PHE A 83 10.31 -9.17 8.12
C PHE A 83 11.71 -8.92 8.69
N ALA A 84 11.87 -9.15 10.00
CA ALA A 84 13.15 -9.10 10.68
C ALA A 84 13.75 -10.51 10.84
N THR A 85 14.99 -10.58 11.33
CA THR A 85 15.64 -11.87 11.55
C THR A 85 14.90 -12.70 12.61
N VAL A 86 14.92 -14.02 12.42
CA VAL A 86 14.42 -15.03 13.35
C VAL A 86 12.92 -14.89 13.65
N GLY A 87 12.07 -15.22 12.68
CA GLY A 87 10.63 -15.39 12.88
C GLY A 87 9.87 -14.15 13.34
N ARG A 88 10.49 -12.97 13.24
CA ARG A 88 9.88 -11.70 13.64
C ARG A 88 9.37 -10.98 12.40
N ALA A 89 8.09 -10.63 12.42
CA ALA A 89 7.50 -9.77 11.43
C ALA A 89 6.59 -8.76 12.11
N ARG A 90 6.45 -7.58 11.51
CA ARG A 90 5.52 -6.57 12.00
C ARG A 90 4.71 -6.01 10.83
N THR A 91 3.39 -5.98 11.01
CA THR A 91 2.45 -5.41 10.07
C THR A 91 1.92 -4.08 10.59
N LEU A 92 1.84 -3.08 9.71
CA LEU A 92 1.35 -1.74 10.00
C LEU A 92 0.44 -1.28 8.86
N ASP A 93 -0.65 -0.59 9.20
CA ASP A 93 -1.53 0.08 8.26
C ASP A 93 -1.12 1.56 8.11
N PHE A 94 -1.26 2.09 6.90
CA PHE A 94 -0.88 3.46 6.53
C PHE A 94 -2.02 4.15 5.78
N ASP A 95 -2.24 5.42 6.11
CA ASP A 95 -3.15 6.34 5.43
C ASP A 95 -2.38 7.46 4.74
N ALA A 96 -3.10 8.25 3.93
CA ALA A 96 -2.55 9.48 3.35
C ALA A 96 -1.98 10.41 4.44
N GLY A 97 -0.73 10.84 4.25
CA GLY A 97 0.03 11.67 5.18
C GLY A 97 0.93 10.90 6.14
N ASP A 98 0.83 9.56 6.21
CA ASP A 98 1.69 8.76 7.08
C ASP A 98 3.11 8.60 6.51
N VAL A 99 4.05 8.35 7.42
CA VAL A 99 5.47 8.09 7.13
C VAL A 99 5.81 6.66 7.53
N GLY A 100 6.47 5.93 6.63
CA GLY A 100 7.00 4.60 6.88
C GLY A 100 8.53 4.59 6.88
N TYR A 101 9.10 3.54 7.47
CA TYR A 101 10.53 3.29 7.48
C TYR A 101 10.81 1.80 7.45
N VAL A 102 11.76 1.38 6.61
CA VAL A 102 12.26 0.01 6.55
C VAL A 102 13.78 0.04 6.62
N GLN A 103 14.34 -0.65 7.62
CA GLN A 103 15.79 -0.77 7.75
C GLN A 103 16.36 -1.57 6.57
N LYS A 104 17.53 -1.16 6.09
CA LYS A 104 18.29 -1.82 5.03
C LYS A 104 18.30 -3.34 5.20
N THR A 105 18.17 -4.06 4.09
CA THR A 105 18.10 -5.52 3.97
C THR A 105 16.85 -6.21 4.55
N LEU A 106 15.97 -5.53 5.29
CA LEU A 106 14.75 -6.17 5.79
C LEU A 106 13.73 -6.35 4.65
N PRO A 107 13.28 -7.60 4.38
CA PRO A 107 12.24 -7.83 3.40
C PRO A 107 10.93 -7.18 3.81
N HIS A 108 10.19 -6.66 2.83
CA HIS A 108 8.86 -6.12 3.05
C HIS A 108 8.02 -6.12 1.76
N TYR A 109 6.70 -5.97 1.90
CA TYR A 109 5.76 -5.73 0.81
C TYR A 109 4.79 -4.63 1.22
N VAL A 110 4.19 -3.92 0.26
CA VAL A 110 3.15 -2.90 0.52
C VAL A 110 1.89 -3.24 -0.27
N GLU A 111 0.81 -3.55 0.44
CA GLU A 111 -0.49 -3.91 -0.13
C GLU A 111 -1.44 -2.70 -0.13
N ASN A 112 -2.12 -2.44 -1.25
CA ASN A 112 -3.26 -1.52 -1.27
C ASN A 112 -4.47 -2.20 -0.64
N THR A 113 -4.90 -1.72 0.53
CA THR A 113 -6.06 -2.26 1.26
C THR A 113 -7.35 -1.47 1.01
N GLY A 114 -7.25 -0.37 0.25
CA GLY A 114 -8.36 0.53 -0.06
C GLY A 114 -9.10 0.18 -1.35
N ASN A 115 -10.07 1.03 -1.69
CA ASN A 115 -10.86 0.95 -2.94
C ASN A 115 -10.45 2.02 -3.96
N THR A 116 -9.34 2.71 -3.72
CA THR A 116 -8.80 3.82 -4.54
C THR A 116 -7.32 3.54 -4.83
N ASP A 117 -6.73 4.31 -5.74
CA ASP A 117 -5.29 4.25 -5.98
C ASP A 117 -4.49 4.52 -4.71
N LEU A 118 -3.54 3.63 -4.43
CA LEU A 118 -2.46 3.85 -3.48
C LEU A 118 -1.30 4.53 -4.21
N LYS A 119 -0.87 5.70 -3.71
CA LYS A 119 0.33 6.41 -4.18
C LYS A 119 1.21 6.71 -2.98
N PHE A 120 2.46 6.28 -3.04
CA PHE A 120 3.46 6.55 -2.02
C PHE A 120 4.83 6.72 -2.67
N LEU A 121 5.76 7.31 -1.94
CA LEU A 121 7.16 7.49 -2.36
C LEU A 121 8.05 6.56 -1.56
N GLU A 122 8.99 5.90 -2.24
CA GLU A 122 10.12 5.20 -1.63
C GLU A 122 11.36 6.09 -1.79
N MET A 123 12.04 6.40 -0.69
CA MET A 123 13.17 7.34 -0.65
C MET A 123 14.38 6.70 0.02
N PHE A 124 15.54 6.87 -0.59
CA PHE A 124 16.77 6.20 -0.17
C PHE A 124 17.91 7.20 -0.03
N LYS A 125 18.71 7.05 1.03
CA LYS A 125 19.99 7.77 1.16
C LYS A 125 21.08 7.03 0.36
N SER A 126 20.93 7.02 -0.97
CA SER A 126 21.83 6.37 -1.93
C SER A 126 21.87 7.17 -3.23
N SER A 127 22.95 7.06 -4.01
CA SER A 127 23.05 7.68 -5.33
C SER A 127 22.32 6.91 -6.44
N TYR A 128 21.86 5.69 -6.15
CA TYR A 128 21.11 4.85 -7.07
C TYR A 128 20.08 3.99 -6.32
N TYR A 129 18.97 3.69 -7.01
CA TYR A 129 17.95 2.75 -6.54
C TYR A 129 18.41 1.31 -6.77
N GLN A 130 18.19 0.45 -5.78
CA GLN A 130 18.43 -0.99 -5.91
C GLN A 130 17.48 -1.75 -4.99
N ASP A 131 16.80 -2.74 -5.54
CA ASP A 131 16.01 -3.73 -4.82
C ASP A 131 16.27 -5.13 -5.38
N LEU A 132 15.92 -6.12 -4.58
CA LEU A 132 15.90 -7.53 -4.96
C LEU A 132 14.48 -8.05 -4.76
N ALA A 133 13.80 -8.36 -5.86
CA ALA A 133 12.45 -8.91 -5.84
C ALA A 133 12.48 -10.41 -5.55
N LEU A 134 11.56 -10.90 -4.71
CA LEU A 134 11.47 -12.32 -4.43
C LEU A 134 11.16 -13.13 -5.70
N SER A 135 10.25 -12.67 -6.55
CA SER A 135 9.89 -13.39 -7.78
C SER A 135 11.08 -13.50 -8.74
N GLU A 136 11.88 -12.44 -8.86
CA GLU A 136 13.10 -12.42 -9.67
C GLU A 136 14.14 -13.38 -9.08
N TRP A 137 14.36 -13.33 -7.77
CA TRP A 137 15.29 -14.23 -7.09
C TRP A 137 14.93 -15.70 -7.29
N LEU A 138 13.65 -16.07 -7.10
CA LEU A 138 13.17 -17.43 -7.34
C LEU A 138 13.22 -17.82 -8.82
N SER A 139 13.12 -16.86 -9.74
CA SER A 139 13.25 -17.12 -11.18
C SER A 139 14.68 -17.43 -11.61
N HIS A 140 15.67 -16.89 -10.89
CA HIS A 140 17.09 -17.14 -11.12
C HIS A 140 17.68 -18.27 -10.24
N THR A 141 16.83 -18.98 -9.50
CA THR A 141 17.21 -20.14 -8.71
C THR A 141 16.75 -21.42 -9.44
N PRO A 142 17.56 -22.49 -9.49
CA PRO A 142 17.15 -23.78 -10.05
C PRO A 142 15.77 -24.21 -9.51
N PRO A 143 14.78 -24.52 -10.38
CA PRO A 143 13.42 -24.80 -9.95
C PRO A 143 13.31 -25.93 -8.91
N GLU A 144 14.18 -26.93 -9.00
CA GLU A 144 14.24 -28.08 -8.09
C GLU A 144 14.63 -27.65 -6.67
N LEU A 145 15.53 -26.67 -6.54
CA LEU A 145 15.92 -26.09 -5.25
C LEU A 145 14.79 -25.25 -4.65
N VAL A 146 14.10 -24.46 -5.48
CA VAL A 146 12.93 -23.69 -5.04
C VAL A 146 11.84 -24.61 -4.53
N ALA A 147 11.53 -25.68 -5.29
CA ALA A 147 10.53 -26.67 -4.91
C ALA A 147 10.88 -27.37 -3.59
N ALA A 148 12.13 -27.81 -3.43
CA ALA A 148 12.59 -28.47 -2.21
C ALA A 148 12.59 -27.53 -0.99
N GLN A 149 13.03 -26.28 -1.15
CA GLN A 149 13.13 -25.31 -0.05
C GLN A 149 11.76 -24.83 0.45
N LEU A 150 10.81 -24.65 -0.45
CA LEU A 150 9.46 -24.14 -0.15
C LEU A 150 8.41 -25.25 -0.04
N ASN A 151 8.81 -26.50 -0.26
CA ASN A 151 7.93 -27.67 -0.30
C ASN A 151 6.74 -27.49 -1.27
N LEU A 152 7.03 -27.10 -2.51
CA LEU A 152 6.02 -26.82 -3.54
C LEU A 152 5.86 -27.99 -4.51
N ASP A 153 4.61 -28.24 -4.92
CA ASP A 153 4.35 -29.13 -6.06
C ASP A 153 4.72 -28.46 -7.39
N LYS A 154 4.82 -29.28 -8.45
CA LYS A 154 5.19 -28.81 -9.78
C LYS A 154 4.19 -27.80 -10.34
N ALA A 155 2.89 -27.97 -10.08
CA ALA A 155 1.86 -27.08 -10.60
C ALA A 155 2.00 -25.67 -10.02
N THR A 156 2.23 -25.58 -8.71
CA THR A 156 2.44 -24.34 -7.97
C THR A 156 3.76 -23.68 -8.38
N LEU A 157 4.82 -24.47 -8.50
CA LEU A 157 6.11 -24.00 -8.98
C LEU A 157 6.01 -23.41 -10.40
N ASP A 158 5.27 -24.05 -11.30
CA ASP A 158 5.10 -23.60 -12.69
C ASP A 158 4.22 -22.34 -12.79
N ALA A 159 3.25 -22.18 -11.86
CA ALA A 159 2.35 -21.03 -11.79
C ALA A 159 2.98 -19.77 -11.16
N ARG A 160 4.20 -19.85 -10.63
CA ARG A 160 4.87 -18.70 -9.99
C ARG A 160 5.10 -17.54 -10.97
N THR A 161 5.09 -16.32 -10.45
CA THR A 161 5.54 -15.13 -11.18
C THR A 161 6.98 -15.30 -11.65
N ARG A 162 7.23 -15.07 -12.94
CA ARG A 162 8.57 -15.13 -13.54
C ARG A 162 9.14 -13.73 -13.74
N GLY A 163 10.39 -13.53 -13.34
CA GLY A 163 11.07 -12.24 -13.40
C GLY A 163 10.53 -11.24 -12.37
N LYS A 164 10.91 -9.98 -12.52
CA LYS A 164 10.55 -8.88 -11.62
C LYS A 164 9.22 -8.24 -12.02
N ALA A 165 8.22 -8.32 -11.15
CA ALA A 165 6.89 -7.76 -11.43
C ALA A 165 6.73 -6.32 -10.91
N VAL A 166 7.44 -5.95 -9.86
CA VAL A 166 7.31 -4.71 -9.06
C VAL A 166 5.95 -4.59 -8.38
N ILE A 167 4.86 -4.61 -9.14
CA ILE A 167 3.48 -4.55 -8.67
C ILE A 167 2.73 -5.83 -9.11
N LEU A 168 2.31 -6.65 -8.15
CA LEU A 168 1.49 -7.84 -8.38
C LEU A 168 -0.02 -7.50 -8.33
N PRO A 169 -0.86 -8.18 -9.15
CA PRO A 169 -2.29 -8.21 -8.91
C PRO A 169 -2.61 -9.00 -7.61
N GLU A 170 -3.72 -8.68 -6.95
CA GLU A 170 -4.32 -9.57 -5.93
C GLU A 170 -4.91 -10.83 -6.60
#